data_AF-A0A433BR59-F1
#
_entry.id   AF-A0A433BR59-F1
#
_cell.length_a   1.000
_cell.length_b   1.000
_cell.length_c   1.000
_cell.angle_alpha   90.00
_cell.angle_beta   90.00
_cell.angle_gamma   90.00
#
_symmetry.space_group_name_H-M   'P 1'
#
loop_
_entity.id
_entity.type
_entity.pdbx_description
1 polymer ?
#
loop_
_entity_poly.entity_id
_entity_poly.type
_entity_poly.pdbx_seq_one_letter_code
_entity_poly.pdbx_strand_id
1 'polypeptide(L)'
;MNDSADYLKLTTYFGERQRYRGRFLAEELLDLYGAEKVATSVVLRGIAGFGPRHQLRTDQTLSQSEDLPVAIAAVDTADKIAALAEQTVALTTRGLVTLERARLLTTAKVGTHTKLTVYVGRQHRIDGRPAHIAVCDLLHRSGFACASVFLGVDGTVRGRRERARFLNRNTDIPVMVIAIGDADRAVAVLPELQRLLPDPLVTVERAELCKRAGALLARPGTLPAHDADGTSLWQKLMVYTTEDTLHGGEPVHREIVRRLRAIEAARGVTVLRGIWGFHDGRTPHGDRLFQLGRQVPVTTIVVDTPENIATAFDLIDDVTSEHGVVTCERVPALVSVDDGNRDGGTGLGHFLT
;
A
#
# COMPACT_ATOMS: atom_id res chain seq x y z
N MET A 1 -18.88 -22.96 11.63
CA MET A 1 -18.72 -22.50 10.23
C MET A 1 -17.30 -22.01 10.10
N ASN A 2 -16.46 -22.87 9.54
CA ASN A 2 -15.02 -22.72 9.47
C ASN A 2 -14.71 -22.47 7.99
N ASP A 3 -14.57 -21.20 7.61
CA ASP A 3 -13.95 -20.83 6.35
C ASP A 3 -13.52 -19.36 6.48
N SER A 4 -12.26 -19.12 6.84
CA SER A 4 -11.70 -17.81 6.55
C SER A 4 -11.59 -17.76 5.03
N ALA A 5 -12.58 -17.16 4.37
CA ALA A 5 -12.51 -16.93 2.93
C ALA A 5 -11.15 -16.28 2.63
N ASP A 6 -10.38 -16.89 1.73
CA ASP A 6 -9.12 -16.29 1.28
C ASP A 6 -9.49 -15.04 0.46
N TYR A 7 -8.80 -13.93 0.77
CA TYR A 7 -8.95 -12.67 0.06
C TYR A 7 -7.69 -12.42 -0.76
N LEU A 8 -7.83 -11.61 -1.79
CA LEU A 8 -6.68 -11.05 -2.49
C LEU A 8 -6.77 -9.53 -2.44
N LYS A 9 -5.60 -8.89 -2.42
CA LYS A 9 -5.48 -7.48 -2.70
C LYS A 9 -4.85 -7.30 -4.08
N LEU A 10 -5.59 -6.68 -4.98
CA LEU A 10 -5.15 -6.25 -6.29
C LEU A 10 -4.73 -4.79 -6.21
N THR A 11 -3.46 -4.48 -6.49
CA THR A 11 -2.98 -3.09 -6.53
C THR A 11 -2.46 -2.73 -7.91
N THR A 12 -3.01 -1.68 -8.49
CA THR A 12 -2.56 -1.09 -9.76
C THR A 12 -1.81 0.21 -9.49
N TYR A 13 -0.56 0.32 -9.95
CA TYR A 13 0.28 1.50 -9.88
C TYR A 13 0.47 2.10 -11.28
N PHE A 14 0.13 3.37 -11.47
CA PHE A 14 0.16 4.01 -12.79
C PHE A 14 0.20 5.54 -12.68
N GLY A 15 0.20 6.24 -13.81
CA GLY A 15 0.16 7.71 -13.83
C GLY A 15 -1.23 8.32 -13.74
N GLU A 16 -1.42 9.37 -12.97
CA GLU A 16 -2.74 10.01 -12.83
C GLU A 16 -3.34 10.49 -14.16
N ARG A 17 -2.51 10.85 -15.15
CA ARG A 17 -2.95 11.33 -16.46
C ARG A 17 -3.17 10.20 -17.45
N GLN A 18 -2.90 8.97 -17.06
CA GLN A 18 -3.04 7.82 -17.92
C GLN A 18 -4.48 7.60 -18.34
N ARG A 19 -4.65 7.17 -19.59
CA ARG A 19 -5.95 6.99 -20.21
C ARG A 19 -6.08 5.62 -20.85
N TYR A 20 -7.33 5.16 -20.91
CA TYR A 20 -7.79 4.04 -21.71
C TYR A 20 -8.99 4.50 -22.54
N ARG A 21 -8.93 4.34 -23.87
CA ARG A 21 -9.98 4.77 -24.81
C ARG A 21 -10.51 6.19 -24.58
N GLY A 22 -9.61 7.12 -24.24
CA GLY A 22 -9.93 8.53 -24.04
C GLY A 22 -10.44 8.90 -22.64
N ARG A 23 -10.73 7.95 -21.74
CA ARG A 23 -11.09 8.20 -20.34
C ARG A 23 -9.91 7.95 -19.40
N PHE A 24 -9.91 8.56 -18.21
CA PHE A 24 -8.85 8.34 -17.22
C PHE A 24 -8.85 6.89 -16.75
N LEU A 25 -7.67 6.26 -16.68
CA LEU A 25 -7.56 4.85 -16.28
C LEU A 25 -8.14 4.60 -14.89
N ALA A 26 -7.93 5.54 -13.94
CA ALA A 26 -8.51 5.45 -12.61
C ALA A 26 -10.05 5.35 -12.65
N GLU A 27 -10.68 6.07 -13.57
CA GLU A 27 -12.14 6.06 -13.70
C GLU A 27 -12.65 4.75 -14.28
N GLU A 28 -11.98 4.21 -15.30
CA GLU A 28 -12.29 2.92 -15.91
C GLU A 28 -12.14 1.76 -14.91
N LEU A 29 -11.05 1.73 -14.15
CA LEU A 29 -10.83 0.70 -13.13
C LEU A 29 -11.88 0.77 -12.02
N LEU A 30 -12.28 1.96 -11.60
CA LEU A 30 -13.33 2.12 -10.59
C LEU A 30 -14.73 1.81 -11.12
N ASP A 31 -15.01 2.08 -12.39
CA ASP A 31 -16.25 1.63 -13.04
C ASP A 31 -16.30 0.09 -13.03
N LEU A 32 -15.19 -0.57 -13.40
CA LEU A 32 -15.06 -2.03 -13.33
C LEU A 32 -15.30 -2.54 -11.90
N TYR A 33 -14.58 -2.01 -10.91
CA TYR A 33 -14.71 -2.45 -9.51
C TYR A 33 -16.09 -2.14 -8.90
N GLY A 34 -16.72 -1.05 -9.33
CA GLY A 34 -18.08 -0.70 -8.93
C GLY A 34 -19.12 -1.65 -9.55
N ALA A 35 -18.98 -1.99 -10.84
CA ALA A 35 -19.86 -2.91 -11.54
C ALA A 35 -19.81 -4.32 -10.93
N GLU A 36 -18.61 -4.79 -10.60
CA GLU A 36 -18.37 -6.10 -9.95
C GLU A 36 -18.58 -6.07 -8.42
N LYS A 37 -19.01 -4.92 -7.88
CA LYS A 37 -19.31 -4.72 -6.45
C LYS A 37 -18.18 -5.21 -5.55
N VAL A 38 -16.95 -4.80 -5.86
CA VAL A 38 -15.75 -5.13 -5.06
C VAL A 38 -15.96 -4.67 -3.61
N ALA A 39 -15.67 -5.52 -2.64
CA ALA A 39 -15.91 -5.25 -1.23
C ALA A 39 -15.31 -3.92 -0.78
N THR A 40 -14.06 -3.64 -1.15
CA THR A 40 -13.52 -2.28 -1.10
C THR A 40 -12.49 -2.02 -2.20
N SER A 41 -12.44 -0.78 -2.67
CA SER A 41 -11.32 -0.27 -3.44
C SER A 41 -10.95 1.13 -2.96
N VAL A 42 -9.67 1.50 -3.00
CA VAL A 42 -9.21 2.82 -2.56
C VAL A 42 -8.24 3.38 -3.57
N VAL A 43 -8.54 4.57 -4.11
CA VAL A 43 -7.61 5.31 -4.96
C VAL A 43 -6.75 6.23 -4.12
N LEU A 44 -5.44 6.04 -4.20
CA LEU A 44 -4.44 6.81 -3.49
C LEU A 44 -3.59 7.59 -4.49
N ARG A 45 -3.35 8.87 -4.20
CA ARG A 45 -2.44 9.71 -4.97
C ARG A 45 -1.08 9.74 -4.28
N GLY A 46 -0.04 9.42 -5.05
CA GLY A 46 1.34 9.52 -4.63
C GLY A 46 1.88 10.95 -4.76
N ILE A 47 3.04 11.17 -4.12
CA ILE A 47 3.76 12.45 -4.12
C ILE A 47 5.07 12.38 -4.89
N ALA A 48 5.60 11.16 -5.06
CA ALA A 48 6.79 10.92 -5.85
C ALA A 48 6.80 9.48 -6.39
N GLY A 49 7.50 9.23 -7.48
CA GLY A 49 7.72 7.88 -7.99
C GLY A 49 8.32 7.85 -9.38
N PHE A 50 8.66 6.65 -9.84
CA PHE A 50 8.97 6.36 -11.24
C PHE A 50 8.49 4.94 -11.56
N GLY A 51 8.26 4.67 -12.85
CA GLY A 51 7.93 3.33 -13.35
C GLY A 51 8.96 2.84 -14.37
N PRO A 52 8.60 1.86 -15.23
CA PRO A 52 9.56 1.18 -16.12
C PRO A 52 10.37 2.08 -17.06
N ARG A 53 9.90 3.31 -17.33
CA ARG A 53 10.61 4.29 -18.16
C ARG A 53 11.53 5.24 -17.37
N HIS A 54 11.70 5.02 -16.06
CA HIS A 54 12.52 5.85 -15.15
C HIS A 54 12.19 7.35 -15.20
N GLN A 55 10.96 7.71 -15.61
CA GLN A 55 10.48 9.10 -15.60
C GLN A 55 10.10 9.47 -14.18
N LEU A 56 10.83 10.42 -13.60
CA LEU A 56 10.53 10.93 -12.27
C LEU A 56 9.22 11.71 -12.30
N ARG A 57 8.38 11.40 -11.33
CA ARG A 57 7.08 12.03 -11.09
C ARG A 57 7.11 12.54 -9.66
N THR A 58 6.87 13.82 -9.43
CA THR A 58 7.03 14.46 -8.13
C THR A 58 6.10 15.66 -8.02
N ASP A 59 5.65 15.99 -6.81
CA ASP A 59 4.81 17.16 -6.48
C ASP A 59 5.62 18.45 -6.21
N GLN A 60 6.93 18.41 -6.46
CA GLN A 60 7.87 19.49 -6.13
C GLN A 60 7.95 20.59 -7.19
N THR A 61 7.45 20.34 -8.39
CA THR A 61 7.62 21.25 -9.52
C THR A 61 6.27 21.75 -9.99
N LEU A 62 5.96 23.02 -9.70
CA LEU A 62 4.76 23.76 -10.17
C LEU A 62 4.57 23.80 -11.70
N SER A 63 5.33 23.02 -12.47
CA SER A 63 5.11 22.77 -13.88
C SER A 63 3.73 22.15 -14.12
N GLN A 64 3.05 22.58 -15.19
CA GLN A 64 1.72 22.11 -15.58
C GLN A 64 1.69 20.65 -16.10
N SER A 65 2.76 19.87 -15.86
CA SER A 65 3.03 18.55 -16.44
C SER A 65 3.27 17.45 -15.39
N GLU A 66 2.83 17.64 -14.14
CA GLU A 66 2.87 16.56 -13.15
C GLU A 66 1.91 15.43 -13.57
N ASP A 67 2.44 14.21 -13.68
CA ASP A 67 1.69 12.97 -13.91
C ASP A 67 1.83 12.08 -12.67
N LEU A 68 1.38 12.57 -11.50
CA LEU A 68 1.69 11.95 -10.22
C LEU A 68 1.33 10.46 -10.18
N PRO A 69 2.08 9.63 -9.43
CA PRO A 69 1.74 8.22 -9.28
C PRO A 69 0.36 8.06 -8.64
N VAL A 70 -0.39 7.06 -9.08
CA VAL A 70 -1.66 6.62 -8.50
C VAL A 70 -1.52 5.15 -8.14
N ALA A 71 -1.98 4.79 -6.95
CA ALA A 71 -2.16 3.40 -6.53
C ALA A 71 -3.65 3.15 -6.27
N ILE A 72 -4.24 2.15 -6.93
CA ILE A 72 -5.60 1.69 -6.62
C ILE A 72 -5.50 0.31 -6.00
N ALA A 73 -5.85 0.19 -4.72
CA ALA A 73 -5.91 -1.08 -4.01
C ALA A 73 -7.37 -1.56 -3.94
N ALA A 74 -7.66 -2.72 -4.52
CA ALA A 74 -8.95 -3.39 -4.49
C ALA A 74 -8.84 -4.71 -3.71
N VAL A 75 -9.80 -4.97 -2.82
CA VAL A 75 -9.81 -6.14 -1.93
C VAL A 75 -11.18 -6.79 -1.95
N ASP A 76 -11.18 -8.11 -2.19
CA ASP A 76 -12.35 -8.98 -2.12
C ASP A 76 -11.90 -10.44 -2.01
N THR A 77 -12.86 -11.38 -2.03
CA THR A 77 -12.62 -12.83 -2.14
C THR A 77 -11.64 -13.14 -3.28
N ALA A 78 -10.79 -14.15 -3.07
CA ALA A 78 -9.75 -14.53 -4.02
C ALA A 78 -10.27 -14.77 -5.44
N ASP A 79 -11.38 -15.50 -5.60
CA ASP A 79 -11.95 -15.82 -6.92
C ASP A 79 -12.36 -14.56 -7.69
N LYS A 80 -13.05 -13.62 -7.02
CA LYS A 80 -13.47 -12.37 -7.64
C LYS A 80 -12.27 -11.53 -8.07
N ILE A 81 -11.27 -11.40 -7.21
CA ILE A 81 -10.09 -10.58 -7.50
C ILE A 81 -9.22 -11.23 -8.58
N ALA A 82 -9.08 -12.56 -8.60
CA ALA A 82 -8.38 -13.28 -9.66
C ALA A 82 -9.03 -13.04 -11.02
N ALA A 83 -10.36 -13.09 -11.11
CA ALA A 83 -11.09 -12.78 -12.34
C ALA A 83 -10.94 -11.30 -12.77
N LEU A 84 -10.87 -10.38 -11.81
CA LEU A 84 -10.67 -8.96 -12.07
C LEU A 84 -9.23 -8.60 -12.47
N ALA A 85 -8.25 -9.40 -12.08
CA ALA A 85 -6.84 -9.12 -12.35
C ALA A 85 -6.55 -9.04 -13.85
N GLU A 86 -7.02 -10.01 -14.63
CA GLU A 86 -6.85 -10.02 -16.09
C GLU A 86 -7.53 -8.82 -16.78
N GLN A 87 -8.74 -8.48 -16.33
CA GLN A 87 -9.46 -7.31 -16.85
C GLN A 87 -8.72 -6.01 -16.51
N THR A 88 -8.17 -5.91 -15.30
CA THR A 88 -7.38 -4.77 -14.84
C THR A 88 -6.10 -4.62 -15.66
N VAL A 89 -5.39 -5.72 -15.94
CA VAL A 89 -4.22 -5.74 -16.82
C VAL A 89 -4.60 -5.31 -18.25
N ALA A 90 -5.75 -5.74 -18.76
CA ALA A 90 -6.22 -5.38 -20.10
C ALA A 90 -6.57 -3.88 -20.25
N LEU A 91 -7.06 -3.24 -19.19
CA LEU A 91 -7.34 -1.80 -19.16
C LEU A 91 -6.07 -0.96 -18.94
N THR A 92 -5.08 -1.52 -18.25
CA THR A 92 -3.84 -0.81 -17.90
C THR A 92 -2.94 -0.67 -19.13
N THR A 93 -2.79 0.56 -19.64
CA THR A 93 -1.91 0.83 -20.80
C THR A 93 -0.42 0.83 -20.45
N ARG A 94 -0.07 1.34 -19.28
CA ARG A 94 1.27 1.42 -18.69
C ARG A 94 1.19 1.33 -17.16
N GLY A 95 2.15 0.70 -16.50
CA GLY A 95 2.19 0.63 -15.04
C GLY A 95 2.38 -0.79 -14.52
N LEU A 96 2.03 -1.00 -13.26
CA LEU A 96 2.25 -2.24 -12.55
C LEU A 96 0.95 -2.74 -11.92
N VAL A 97 0.62 -4.00 -12.13
CA VAL A 97 -0.50 -4.68 -11.47
C VAL A 97 0.08 -5.76 -10.57
N THR A 98 -0.38 -5.83 -9.32
CA THR A 98 0.12 -6.79 -8.32
C THR A 98 -1.06 -7.48 -7.63
N LEU A 99 -0.87 -8.75 -7.29
CA LEU A 99 -1.80 -9.53 -6.47
C LEU A 99 -1.07 -9.98 -5.20
N GLU A 100 -1.71 -9.80 -4.06
CA GLU A 100 -1.19 -10.13 -2.74
C GLU A 100 -2.18 -11.00 -1.98
N ARG A 101 -1.69 -12.03 -1.26
CA ARG A 101 -2.52 -12.90 -0.42
C ARG A 101 -2.92 -12.15 0.84
N ALA A 102 -4.22 -11.93 1.00
CA ALA A 102 -4.82 -11.31 2.16
C ALA A 102 -5.79 -12.28 2.84
N ARG A 103 -6.06 -12.08 4.11
CA ARG A 103 -7.12 -12.79 4.84
C ARG A 103 -7.92 -11.80 5.63
N LEU A 104 -9.22 -12.04 5.78
CA LEU A 104 -9.98 -11.33 6.80
C LEU A 104 -9.37 -11.62 8.18
N LEU A 105 -9.24 -10.58 9.00
CA LEU A 105 -8.73 -10.75 10.35
C LEU A 105 -9.70 -11.62 11.16
N THR A 106 -9.19 -12.75 11.62
CA THR A 106 -9.87 -13.68 12.53
C THR A 106 -8.99 -13.90 13.76
N THR A 107 -9.33 -14.88 14.61
CA THR A 107 -8.46 -15.31 15.70
C THR A 107 -7.26 -16.15 15.23
N ALA A 108 -7.19 -16.50 13.94
CA ALA A 108 -6.06 -17.25 13.38
C ALA A 108 -4.89 -16.32 13.06
N LYS A 109 -3.68 -16.74 13.45
CA LYS A 109 -2.43 -16.01 13.21
C LYS A 109 -1.97 -16.17 11.76
N VAL A 110 -1.37 -15.12 11.20
CA VAL A 110 -0.83 -15.10 9.83
C VAL A 110 0.65 -14.74 9.86
N GLY A 111 1.53 -15.73 9.75
CA GLY A 111 2.99 -15.51 9.81
C GLY A 111 3.47 -14.98 11.17
N THR A 112 4.71 -14.48 11.20
CA THR A 112 5.32 -13.89 12.42
C THR A 112 4.94 -12.42 12.54
N HIS A 113 5.14 -11.65 11.47
CA HIS A 113 4.68 -10.27 11.37
C HIS A 113 3.57 -10.15 10.34
N THR A 114 2.66 -9.22 10.58
CA THR A 114 1.50 -8.96 9.75
C THR A 114 1.43 -7.49 9.37
N LYS A 115 1.06 -7.24 8.13
CA LYS A 115 0.49 -5.97 7.72
C LYS A 115 -1.02 -6.05 7.87
N LEU A 116 -1.55 -5.34 8.85
CA LEU A 116 -2.97 -5.20 9.11
C LEU A 116 -3.48 -3.97 8.37
N THR A 117 -4.55 -4.11 7.60
CA THR A 117 -5.21 -3.00 6.91
C THR A 117 -6.65 -2.87 7.39
N VAL A 118 -7.02 -1.71 7.94
CA VAL A 118 -8.40 -1.37 8.33
C VAL A 118 -8.98 -0.39 7.32
N TYR A 119 -10.15 -0.70 6.78
CA TYR A 119 -10.91 0.20 5.92
C TYR A 119 -12.03 0.87 6.71
N VAL A 120 -12.05 2.20 6.72
CA VAL A 120 -13.09 3.01 7.36
C VAL A 120 -13.59 4.09 6.42
N GLY A 121 -14.83 4.53 6.62
CA GLY A 121 -15.37 5.68 5.91
C GLY A 121 -14.75 7.00 6.39
N ARG A 122 -14.51 7.96 5.48
CA ARG A 122 -14.00 9.30 5.80
C ARG A 122 -14.88 10.05 6.81
N GLN A 123 -16.20 9.87 6.72
CA GLN A 123 -17.16 10.56 7.60
C GLN A 123 -17.46 9.77 8.87
N HIS A 124 -16.98 8.52 8.97
CA HIS A 124 -17.18 7.70 10.16
C HIS A 124 -16.49 8.35 11.36
N ARG A 125 -17.24 8.53 12.45
CA ARG A 125 -16.76 9.05 13.72
C ARG A 125 -16.99 8.07 14.85
N ILE A 126 -16.05 8.05 15.79
CA ILE A 126 -16.09 7.28 17.04
C ILE A 126 -15.92 8.28 18.17
N ASP A 127 -16.92 8.37 19.07
CA ASP A 127 -16.93 9.32 20.19
C ASP A 127 -16.61 10.76 19.75
N GLY A 128 -17.20 11.20 18.64
CA GLY A 128 -17.00 12.54 18.06
C GLY A 128 -15.69 12.74 17.28
N ARG A 129 -14.73 11.81 17.35
CA ARG A 129 -13.44 11.87 16.65
C ARG A 129 -13.47 11.09 15.33
N PRO A 130 -12.71 11.47 14.29
CA PRO A 130 -12.61 10.68 13.07
C PRO A 130 -12.18 9.23 13.35
N ALA A 131 -12.84 8.25 12.72
CA ALA A 131 -12.64 6.84 13.03
C ALA A 131 -11.19 6.39 12.81
N HIS A 132 -10.53 6.87 11.74
CA HIS A 132 -9.13 6.54 11.46
C HIS A 132 -8.16 7.01 12.56
N ILE A 133 -8.46 8.11 13.26
CA ILE A 133 -7.66 8.58 14.40
C ILE A 133 -7.84 7.61 15.57
N ALA A 134 -9.08 7.26 15.92
CA ALA A 134 -9.36 6.33 17.02
C ALA A 134 -8.78 4.93 16.77
N VAL A 135 -8.79 4.45 15.52
CA VAL A 135 -8.13 3.21 15.10
C VAL A 135 -6.61 3.32 15.22
N CYS A 136 -6.01 4.43 14.77
CA CYS A 136 -4.57 4.65 14.88
C CYS A 136 -4.12 4.71 16.36
N ASP A 137 -4.88 5.39 17.22
CA ASP A 137 -4.65 5.43 18.67
C ASP A 137 -4.72 4.02 19.29
N LEU A 138 -5.64 3.17 18.81
CA LEU A 138 -5.76 1.77 19.24
C LEU A 138 -4.54 0.95 18.85
N LEU A 139 -4.11 1.05 17.61
CA LEU A 139 -2.95 0.32 17.11
C LEU A 139 -1.67 0.76 17.85
N HIS A 140 -1.53 2.07 18.11
CA HIS A 140 -0.41 2.61 18.88
C HIS A 140 -0.35 2.04 20.31
N ARG A 141 -1.44 2.16 21.08
CA ARG A 141 -1.46 1.64 22.47
C ARG A 141 -1.37 0.11 22.55
N SER A 142 -1.74 -0.59 21.48
CA SER A 142 -1.59 -2.05 21.35
C SER A 142 -0.16 -2.47 20.98
N GLY A 143 0.75 -1.52 20.77
CA GLY A 143 2.17 -1.77 20.55
C GLY A 143 2.54 -2.20 19.12
N PHE A 144 1.73 -1.83 18.12
CA PHE A 144 2.14 -1.98 16.72
C PHE A 144 3.42 -1.16 16.44
N ALA A 145 4.25 -1.62 15.51
CA ALA A 145 5.52 -0.98 15.17
C ALA A 145 5.30 0.38 14.46
N CYS A 146 4.29 0.45 13.59
CA CYS A 146 3.87 1.68 12.93
C CYS A 146 2.41 1.58 12.46
N ALA A 147 1.82 2.73 12.13
CA ALA A 147 0.61 2.81 11.31
C ALA A 147 0.61 4.07 10.44
N SER A 148 0.10 3.96 9.22
CA SER A 148 -0.12 5.06 8.28
C SER A 148 -1.57 5.08 7.80
N VAL A 149 -2.20 6.25 7.92
CA VAL A 149 -3.56 6.50 7.43
C VAL A 149 -3.50 7.20 6.08
N PHE A 150 -4.13 6.60 5.07
CA PHE A 150 -4.24 7.15 3.72
C PHE A 150 -5.68 7.52 3.41
N LEU A 151 -5.86 8.74 2.92
CA LEU A 151 -7.16 9.25 2.49
C LEU A 151 -7.37 8.93 1.01
N GLY A 152 -8.40 8.13 0.71
CA GLY A 152 -8.80 7.90 -0.68
C GLY A 152 -9.35 9.16 -1.34
N VAL A 153 -9.23 9.24 -2.67
CA VAL A 153 -9.88 10.28 -3.49
C VAL A 153 -11.18 9.80 -4.15
N ASP A 154 -11.30 8.49 -4.35
CA ASP A 154 -12.43 7.74 -4.89
C ASP A 154 -12.23 6.27 -4.47
N GLY A 155 -13.22 5.41 -4.63
CA GLY A 155 -13.12 4.01 -4.22
C GLY A 155 -14.46 3.31 -4.07
N THR A 156 -14.44 2.08 -3.59
CA THR A 156 -15.62 1.27 -3.29
C THR A 156 -15.68 1.00 -1.79
N VAL A 157 -16.87 1.13 -1.19
CA VAL A 157 -17.15 0.78 0.20
C VAL A 157 -18.35 -0.16 0.21
N ARG A 158 -18.16 -1.37 0.73
CA ARG A 158 -19.20 -2.42 0.80
C ARG A 158 -19.90 -2.64 -0.55
N GLY A 159 -19.11 -2.74 -1.62
CA GLY A 159 -19.61 -2.97 -2.98
C GLY A 159 -20.23 -1.76 -3.68
N ARG A 160 -20.28 -0.58 -3.04
CA ARG A 160 -20.79 0.66 -3.65
C ARG A 160 -19.65 1.65 -3.90
N ARG A 161 -19.55 2.17 -5.13
CA ARG A 161 -18.56 3.20 -5.47
C ARG A 161 -18.91 4.53 -4.80
N GLU A 162 -17.92 5.15 -4.17
CA GLU A 162 -17.97 6.44 -3.47
C GLU A 162 -16.93 7.41 -4.06
N ARG A 163 -17.39 8.53 -4.63
CA ARG A 163 -16.52 9.53 -5.26
C ARG A 163 -16.61 10.90 -4.60
N ALA A 164 -15.47 11.57 -4.40
CA ALA A 164 -15.45 12.99 -4.06
C ALA A 164 -16.13 13.81 -5.17
N ARG A 165 -17.33 14.34 -4.93
CA ARG A 165 -18.00 15.28 -5.84
C ARG A 165 -18.01 16.66 -5.19
N PHE A 166 -17.50 17.69 -5.88
CA PHE A 166 -17.39 19.08 -5.40
C PHE A 166 -18.71 19.67 -4.87
N LEU A 167 -19.86 19.14 -5.30
CA LEU A 167 -21.20 19.65 -4.94
C LEU A 167 -21.99 18.74 -3.99
N ASN A 168 -21.51 17.53 -3.68
CA ASN A 168 -22.24 16.61 -2.81
C ASN A 168 -21.57 16.52 -1.44
N ARG A 169 -22.30 16.92 -0.38
CA ARG A 169 -21.79 17.02 1.00
C ARG A 169 -21.58 15.67 1.69
N ASN A 170 -21.97 14.55 1.07
CA ASN A 170 -22.06 13.26 1.74
C ASN A 170 -21.40 12.10 0.96
N THR A 171 -20.09 12.21 0.69
CA THR A 171 -19.33 11.05 0.19
C THR A 171 -18.49 10.45 1.32
N ASP A 172 -18.79 9.21 1.67
CA ASP A 172 -18.02 8.42 2.62
C ASP A 172 -16.85 7.69 1.91
N ILE A 173 -15.95 8.48 1.33
CA ILE A 173 -14.78 7.96 0.59
C ILE A 173 -13.96 7.06 1.52
N PRO A 174 -13.45 5.91 1.05
CA PRO A 174 -12.69 5.03 1.90
C PRO A 174 -11.38 5.67 2.38
N VAL A 175 -11.09 5.42 3.65
CA VAL A 175 -9.82 5.68 4.33
C VAL A 175 -9.20 4.34 4.66
N MET A 176 -7.92 4.20 4.33
CA MET A 176 -7.16 2.97 4.54
C MET A 176 -6.11 3.20 5.63
N VAL A 177 -6.18 2.42 6.71
CA VAL A 177 -5.18 2.44 7.79
C VAL A 177 -4.32 1.19 7.66
N ILE A 178 -3.04 1.34 7.32
CA ILE A 178 -2.08 0.24 7.27
C ILE A 178 -1.26 0.27 8.54
N ALA A 179 -1.10 -0.87 9.22
CA ALA A 179 -0.25 -1.00 10.40
C ALA A 179 0.57 -2.29 10.39
N ILE A 180 1.77 -2.20 10.98
CA ILE A 180 2.71 -3.32 11.07
C ILE A 180 2.80 -3.78 12.52
N GLY A 181 2.55 -5.06 12.76
CA GLY A 181 2.63 -5.68 14.08
C GLY A 181 3.00 -7.15 13.96
N ASP A 182 3.24 -7.82 15.10
CA ASP A 182 3.27 -9.28 15.12
C ASP A 182 1.85 -9.85 15.05
N ALA A 183 1.75 -11.13 14.68
CA ALA A 183 0.46 -11.80 14.52
C ALA A 183 -0.34 -11.90 15.84
N ASP A 184 0.34 -11.92 16.99
CA ASP A 184 -0.32 -11.97 18.31
C ASP A 184 -1.04 -10.67 18.61
N ARG A 185 -0.39 -9.53 18.38
CA ARG A 185 -0.98 -8.19 18.48
C ARG A 185 -2.13 -8.00 17.51
N ALA A 186 -2.01 -8.48 16.28
CA ALA A 186 -3.09 -8.41 15.28
C ALA A 186 -4.34 -9.17 15.74
N VAL A 187 -4.20 -10.36 16.32
CA VAL A 187 -5.33 -11.10 16.87
C VAL A 187 -5.87 -10.45 18.14
N ALA A 188 -4.99 -10.00 19.04
CA ALA A 188 -5.38 -9.40 20.31
C ALA A 188 -6.14 -8.07 20.16
N VAL A 189 -5.87 -7.30 19.10
CA VAL A 189 -6.55 -6.01 18.85
C VAL A 189 -7.94 -6.18 18.23
N LEU A 190 -8.26 -7.35 17.68
CA LEU A 190 -9.52 -7.60 16.94
C LEU A 190 -10.79 -7.29 17.78
N PRO A 191 -10.93 -7.75 19.03
CA PRO A 191 -12.15 -7.46 19.82
C PRO A 191 -12.33 -5.97 20.07
N GLU A 192 -11.24 -5.22 20.30
CA GLU A 192 -11.31 -3.77 20.45
C GLU A 192 -11.66 -3.08 19.13
N LEU A 193 -11.10 -3.51 18.00
CA LEU A 193 -11.48 -3.00 16.68
C LEU A 193 -12.96 -3.23 16.38
N GLN A 194 -13.50 -4.42 16.68
CA GLN A 194 -14.92 -4.74 16.48
C GLN A 194 -15.84 -3.90 17.37
N ARG A 195 -15.38 -3.53 18.58
CA ARG A 195 -16.10 -2.63 19.47
C ARG A 195 -16.08 -1.18 18.96
N LEU A 196 -14.97 -0.75 18.34
CA LEU A 196 -14.84 0.59 17.74
C LEU A 196 -15.61 0.71 16.42
N LEU A 197 -15.64 -0.35 15.62
CA LEU A 197 -16.18 -0.38 14.27
C LEU A 197 -17.13 -1.58 14.14
N PRO A 198 -18.46 -1.38 14.15
CA PRO A 198 -19.39 -2.46 13.89
C PRO A 198 -19.22 -2.98 12.45
N ASP A 199 -18.80 -4.25 12.34
CA ASP A 199 -18.49 -4.94 11.07
C ASP A 199 -17.36 -4.26 10.25
N PRO A 200 -16.10 -4.28 10.75
CA PRO A 200 -14.99 -3.67 10.06
C PRO A 200 -14.43 -4.60 8.99
N LEU A 201 -14.20 -4.07 7.79
CA LEU A 201 -13.37 -4.76 6.82
C LEU A 201 -11.91 -4.60 7.25
N VAL A 202 -11.35 -5.65 7.82
CA VAL A 202 -9.95 -5.72 8.25
C VAL A 202 -9.28 -6.88 7.54
N THR A 203 -8.20 -6.60 6.82
CA THR A 203 -7.35 -7.63 6.23
C THR A 203 -6.02 -7.73 6.95
N VAL A 204 -5.45 -8.93 6.92
CA VAL A 204 -4.07 -9.21 7.31
C VAL A 204 -3.33 -9.87 6.17
N GLU A 205 -2.10 -9.43 5.96
CA GLU A 205 -1.15 -9.97 5.00
C GLU A 205 0.13 -10.33 5.74
N ARG A 206 0.79 -11.43 5.33
CA ARG A 206 2.09 -11.79 5.91
C ARG A 206 3.14 -10.75 5.50
N ALA A 207 3.90 -10.27 6.48
CA ALA A 207 5.03 -9.39 6.26
C ALA A 207 6.25 -9.89 7.04
N GLU A 208 7.44 -9.48 6.61
CA GLU A 208 8.68 -9.60 7.35
C GLU A 208 9.07 -8.20 7.83
N LEU A 209 9.30 -8.03 9.12
CA LEU A 209 9.78 -6.77 9.68
C LEU A 209 11.32 -6.76 9.57
N CYS A 210 11.83 -6.00 8.61
CA CYS A 210 13.25 -5.95 8.31
C CYS A 210 13.98 -4.91 9.17
N LYS A 211 13.38 -3.74 9.37
CA LYS A 211 13.96 -2.66 10.19
C LYS A 211 12.93 -1.97 11.07
N ARG A 212 13.39 -1.42 12.19
CA ARG A 212 12.62 -0.52 13.06
C ARG A 212 13.54 0.46 13.78
N ALA A 213 13.27 1.76 13.66
CA ALA A 213 14.01 2.83 14.31
C ALA A 213 15.54 2.71 14.09
N GLY A 214 15.95 2.53 12.84
CA GLY A 214 17.36 2.34 12.45
C GLY A 214 17.91 0.92 12.63
N ALA A 215 17.38 0.15 13.58
CA ALA A 215 17.86 -1.20 13.87
C ALA A 215 17.47 -2.19 12.75
N LEU A 216 18.46 -2.91 12.22
CA LEU A 216 18.28 -4.05 11.34
C LEU A 216 17.86 -5.27 12.17
N LEU A 217 16.67 -5.81 11.89
CA LEU A 217 16.12 -6.99 12.57
C LEU A 217 16.26 -8.25 11.70
N ALA A 218 16.05 -8.10 10.40
CA ALA A 218 16.18 -9.15 9.41
C ALA A 218 16.41 -8.53 8.02
N ARG A 219 17.05 -9.28 7.12
CA ARG A 219 17.03 -8.95 5.69
C ARG A 219 15.76 -9.53 5.05
N PRO A 220 15.32 -9.02 3.89
CA PRO A 220 14.28 -9.67 3.08
C PRO A 220 14.60 -11.15 2.90
N GLY A 221 13.61 -12.02 3.13
CA GLY A 221 13.79 -13.45 2.97
C GLY A 221 14.26 -13.80 1.56
N THR A 222 15.27 -14.67 1.45
CA THR A 222 15.77 -15.15 0.16
C THR A 222 14.70 -16.01 -0.51
N LEU A 223 14.32 -15.64 -1.74
CA LEU A 223 13.40 -16.40 -2.57
C LEU A 223 14.07 -16.75 -3.89
N PRO A 224 13.80 -17.94 -4.46
CA PRO A 224 14.18 -18.22 -5.84
C PRO A 224 13.44 -17.27 -6.79
N ALA A 225 13.98 -17.07 -7.99
CA ALA A 225 13.32 -16.26 -9.01
C ALA A 225 11.96 -16.83 -9.46
N HIS A 226 11.79 -18.15 -9.37
CA HIS A 226 10.58 -18.87 -9.78
C HIS A 226 10.19 -19.91 -8.72
N ASP A 227 8.90 -20.25 -8.66
CA ASP A 227 8.43 -21.39 -7.88
C ASP A 227 8.66 -22.74 -8.60
N ALA A 228 8.19 -23.83 -7.99
CA ALA A 228 8.34 -25.18 -8.52
C ALA A 228 7.66 -25.39 -9.88
N ASP A 229 6.64 -24.59 -10.20
CA ASP A 229 5.88 -24.65 -11.44
C ASP A 229 6.45 -23.68 -12.51
N GLY A 230 7.53 -22.97 -12.19
CA GLY A 230 8.18 -22.00 -13.08
C GLY A 230 7.53 -20.61 -13.07
N THR A 231 6.61 -20.33 -12.15
CA THR A 231 5.98 -18.99 -12.02
C THR A 231 6.95 -18.04 -11.33
N SER A 232 7.18 -16.87 -11.91
CA SER A 232 8.06 -15.85 -11.32
C SER A 232 7.53 -15.39 -9.96
N LEU A 233 8.43 -15.33 -8.97
CA LEU A 233 8.13 -14.84 -7.63
C LEU A 233 8.59 -13.39 -7.48
N TRP A 234 7.85 -12.62 -6.70
CA TRP A 234 8.10 -11.19 -6.51
C TRP A 234 8.09 -10.83 -5.03
N GLN A 235 8.76 -9.73 -4.70
CA GLN A 235 8.75 -9.16 -3.36
C GLN A 235 8.42 -7.69 -3.40
N LYS A 236 7.91 -7.20 -2.26
CA LYS A 236 7.58 -5.79 -2.07
C LYS A 236 8.21 -5.27 -0.80
N LEU A 237 9.00 -4.22 -0.92
CA LEU A 237 9.45 -3.42 0.21
C LEU A 237 8.48 -2.27 0.46
N MET A 238 8.14 -2.06 1.72
CA MET A 238 7.44 -0.86 2.19
C MET A 238 8.28 -0.19 3.27
N VAL A 239 8.56 1.09 3.09
CA VAL A 239 9.33 1.94 4.02
C VAL A 239 8.39 2.98 4.59
N TYR A 240 8.23 3.00 5.92
CA TYR A 240 7.36 3.91 6.65
C TYR A 240 8.20 4.93 7.42
N THR A 241 8.11 6.21 7.03
CA THR A 241 8.77 7.35 7.70
C THR A 241 7.80 8.52 7.84
N THR A 242 8.28 9.69 8.27
CA THR A 242 7.59 10.97 8.05
C THR A 242 8.20 11.72 6.87
N GLU A 243 7.48 12.72 6.35
CA GLU A 243 7.96 13.57 5.28
C GLU A 243 9.17 14.44 5.69
N ASP A 244 9.27 14.81 6.97
CA ASP A 244 10.39 15.56 7.54
C ASP A 244 11.55 14.67 8.04
N THR A 245 11.45 13.34 7.91
CA THR A 245 12.58 12.45 8.23
C THR A 245 13.69 12.67 7.19
N LEU A 246 14.89 13.05 7.64
CA LEU A 246 16.03 13.37 6.76
C LEU A 246 17.11 12.30 6.83
N HIS A 247 17.85 12.15 5.73
CA HIS A 247 19.13 11.45 5.63
C HIS A 247 20.10 12.35 4.87
N GLY A 248 21.20 12.76 5.50
CA GLY A 248 22.16 13.69 4.88
C GLY A 248 21.56 15.06 4.51
N GLY A 249 20.52 15.51 5.23
CA GLY A 249 19.80 16.77 4.96
C GLY A 249 18.67 16.66 3.93
N GLU A 250 18.54 15.52 3.24
CA GLU A 250 17.48 15.28 2.26
C GLU A 250 16.36 14.39 2.84
N PRO A 251 15.07 14.65 2.53
CA PRO A 251 13.99 13.77 2.95
C PRO A 251 14.19 12.32 2.49
N VAL A 252 14.05 11.36 3.42
CA VAL A 252 14.34 9.93 3.19
C VAL A 252 13.65 9.37 1.94
N HIS A 253 12.37 9.68 1.74
CA HIS A 253 11.63 9.19 0.58
C HIS A 253 12.21 9.69 -0.75
N ARG A 254 12.75 10.91 -0.78
CA ARG A 254 13.38 11.49 -1.99
C ARG A 254 14.70 10.82 -2.27
N GLU A 255 15.48 10.59 -1.22
CA GLU A 255 16.78 9.94 -1.36
C GLU A 255 16.62 8.49 -1.83
N ILE A 256 15.63 7.75 -1.30
CA ILE A 256 15.27 6.41 -1.79
C ILE A 256 14.90 6.47 -3.27
N VAL A 257 13.97 7.36 -3.67
CA VAL A 257 13.56 7.50 -5.08
C VAL A 257 14.75 7.83 -5.97
N ARG A 258 15.60 8.77 -5.56
CA ARG A 258 16.78 9.20 -6.33
C ARG A 258 17.75 8.06 -6.55
N ARG A 259 18.13 7.34 -5.48
CA ARG A 259 19.10 6.25 -5.56
C ARG A 259 18.54 5.04 -6.31
N LEU A 260 17.29 4.65 -6.08
CA LEU A 260 16.64 3.54 -6.82
C LEU A 260 16.49 3.85 -8.30
N ARG A 261 16.19 5.10 -8.66
CA ARG A 261 16.05 5.52 -10.07
C ARG A 261 17.36 5.38 -10.85
N ALA A 262 18.50 5.50 -10.17
CA ALA A 262 19.82 5.34 -10.76
C ALA A 262 20.19 3.87 -11.03
N ILE A 263 19.42 2.91 -10.50
CA ILE A 263 19.57 1.48 -10.80
C ILE A 263 18.76 1.18 -12.04
N GLU A 264 19.41 0.85 -13.15
CA GLU A 264 18.75 0.58 -14.44
C GLU A 264 17.77 -0.60 -14.37
N ALA A 265 18.06 -1.60 -13.54
CA ALA A 265 17.21 -2.80 -13.38
C ALA A 265 15.95 -2.58 -12.52
N ALA A 266 15.82 -1.45 -11.82
CA ALA A 266 14.70 -1.22 -10.90
C ALA A 266 13.41 -0.89 -11.65
N ARG A 267 12.35 -1.67 -11.46
CA ARG A 267 11.07 -1.50 -12.17
C ARG A 267 10.33 -0.21 -11.85
N GLY A 268 10.44 0.24 -10.60
CA GLY A 268 9.70 1.42 -10.15
C GLY A 268 9.61 1.56 -8.65
N VAL A 269 9.16 2.73 -8.25
CA VAL A 269 8.87 3.09 -6.86
C VAL A 269 7.65 4.01 -6.82
N THR A 270 6.80 3.82 -5.83
CA THR A 270 5.67 4.72 -5.54
C THR A 270 5.77 5.24 -4.12
N VAL A 271 5.69 6.56 -3.95
CA VAL A 271 5.69 7.22 -2.65
C VAL A 271 4.30 7.76 -2.37
N LEU A 272 3.68 7.29 -1.30
CA LEU A 272 2.36 7.73 -0.83
C LEU A 272 2.50 8.62 0.40
N ARG A 273 1.73 9.70 0.45
CA ARG A 273 1.62 10.59 1.62
C ARG A 273 0.37 10.23 2.41
N GLY A 274 0.54 9.91 3.68
CA GLY A 274 -0.54 9.72 4.64
C GLY A 274 -1.06 11.06 5.19
N ILE A 275 -2.15 10.99 5.96
CA ILE A 275 -2.72 12.16 6.65
C ILE A 275 -2.54 12.09 8.18
N TRP A 276 -2.29 10.90 8.70
CA TRP A 276 -2.16 10.62 10.14
C TRP A 276 -1.40 9.30 10.33
N GLY A 277 -0.64 9.14 11.40
CA GLY A 277 0.08 7.90 11.66
C GLY A 277 1.15 8.02 12.72
N PHE A 278 1.91 6.94 12.90
CA PHE A 278 3.06 6.88 13.80
C PHE A 278 4.07 5.84 13.32
N HIS A 279 5.32 6.02 13.73
CA HIS A 279 6.37 5.01 13.72
C HIS A 279 7.37 5.34 14.85
N ASP A 280 8.29 4.42 15.12
CA ASP A 280 9.38 4.59 16.10
C ASP A 280 8.89 5.00 17.51
N GLY A 281 7.73 4.48 17.93
CA GLY A 281 7.16 4.74 19.25
C GLY A 281 6.67 6.18 19.49
N ARG A 282 6.67 7.03 18.46
CA ARG A 282 6.11 8.38 18.53
C ARG A 282 4.59 8.32 18.65
N THR A 283 4.01 9.30 19.35
CA THR A 283 2.55 9.43 19.41
C THR A 283 1.96 9.65 18.01
N PRO A 284 0.76 9.13 17.71
CA PRO A 284 0.07 9.39 16.45
C PRO A 284 -0.04 10.88 16.15
N HIS A 285 0.33 11.25 14.94
CA HIS A 285 0.39 12.64 14.49
C HIS A 285 0.08 12.73 12.99
N GLY A 286 -0.15 13.96 12.53
CA GLY A 286 -0.42 14.30 11.15
C GLY A 286 -0.22 15.79 10.94
N ASP A 287 -0.64 16.32 9.81
CA ASP A 287 -0.41 17.72 9.48
C ASP A 287 -1.18 18.65 10.44
N ARG A 288 -0.51 19.70 10.95
CA ARG A 288 -1.10 20.72 11.83
C ARG A 288 -1.02 22.07 11.12
N LEU A 289 -2.10 22.86 11.15
CA LEU A 289 -2.03 24.27 10.76
C LEU A 289 -0.94 24.95 11.60
N PHE A 290 0.03 25.60 10.95
CA PHE A 290 1.15 26.36 11.55
C PHE A 290 2.41 25.58 11.98
N GLN A 291 2.62 24.35 11.51
CA GLN A 291 3.86 23.61 11.78
C GLN A 291 4.97 23.88 10.73
N LEU A 292 6.23 24.03 11.17
CA LEU A 292 7.39 24.13 10.29
C LEU A 292 7.76 22.72 9.78
N GLY A 293 7.47 22.42 8.52
CA GLY A 293 7.61 21.08 7.94
C GLY A 293 6.38 20.19 8.15
N ARG A 294 6.11 19.29 7.20
CA ARG A 294 4.98 18.35 7.29
C ARG A 294 5.42 17.10 8.01
N GLN A 295 4.85 16.82 9.18
CA GLN A 295 5.10 15.57 9.92
C GLN A 295 4.14 14.45 9.49
N VAL A 296 3.69 14.48 8.26
CA VAL A 296 2.77 13.45 7.76
C VAL A 296 3.54 12.15 7.48
N PRO A 297 2.94 10.98 7.71
CA PRO A 297 3.56 9.73 7.32
C PRO A 297 3.81 9.67 5.82
N VAL A 298 4.93 9.09 5.43
CA VAL A 298 5.27 8.80 4.04
C VAL A 298 5.57 7.31 3.93
N THR A 299 5.02 6.69 2.90
CA THR A 299 5.22 5.28 2.62
C THR A 299 5.77 5.09 1.21
N THR A 300 7.01 4.64 1.13
CA THR A 300 7.70 4.32 -0.12
C THR A 300 7.54 2.83 -0.40
N ILE A 301 7.08 2.50 -1.61
CA ILE A 301 6.72 1.15 -2.03
C ILE A 301 7.58 0.79 -3.24
N VAL A 302 8.30 -0.33 -3.14
CA VAL A 302 9.11 -0.91 -4.22
C VAL A 302 8.63 -2.33 -4.43
N VAL A 303 8.34 -2.73 -5.67
CA VAL A 303 7.95 -4.10 -6.00
C VAL A 303 8.82 -4.58 -7.15
N ASP A 304 9.52 -5.69 -6.96
CA ASP A 304 10.47 -6.20 -7.95
C ASP A 304 10.78 -7.70 -7.73
N THR A 305 11.70 -8.23 -8.53
CA THR A 305 12.28 -9.57 -8.34
C THR A 305 12.99 -9.66 -6.98
N PRO A 306 13.15 -10.87 -6.41
CA PRO A 306 13.86 -11.05 -5.15
C PRO A 306 15.30 -10.51 -5.16
N GLU A 307 16.01 -10.64 -6.28
CA GLU A 307 17.37 -10.12 -6.47
C GLU A 307 17.42 -8.58 -6.44
N ASN A 308 16.52 -7.94 -7.19
CA ASN A 308 16.42 -6.47 -7.20
C ASN A 308 15.97 -5.95 -5.84
N ILE A 309 15.10 -6.67 -5.13
CA ILE A 309 14.64 -6.32 -3.78
C ILE A 309 15.78 -6.41 -2.76
N ALA A 310 16.64 -7.42 -2.85
CA ALA A 310 17.84 -7.51 -2.00
C ALA A 310 18.77 -6.30 -2.24
N THR A 311 18.99 -5.94 -3.51
CA THR A 311 19.81 -4.76 -3.87
C THR A 311 19.18 -3.44 -3.39
N ALA A 312 17.87 -3.28 -3.60
CA ALA A 312 17.12 -2.12 -3.12
C ALA A 312 17.13 -2.02 -1.59
N PHE A 313 17.08 -3.16 -0.90
CA PHE A 313 17.13 -3.20 0.56
C PHE A 313 18.45 -2.67 1.11
N ASP A 314 19.59 -2.98 0.50
CA ASP A 314 20.90 -2.52 0.98
C ASP A 314 21.02 -0.99 0.93
N LEU A 315 20.46 -0.38 -0.12
CA LEU A 315 20.35 1.07 -0.25
C LEU A 315 19.38 1.64 0.79
N ILE A 316 18.22 1.01 0.97
CA ILE A 316 17.21 1.45 1.94
C ILE A 316 17.75 1.31 3.37
N ASP A 317 18.51 0.28 3.68
CA ASP A 317 19.14 0.03 4.98
C ASP A 317 20.03 1.21 5.39
N ASP A 318 20.86 1.71 4.46
CA ASP A 318 21.69 2.90 4.65
C ASP A 318 20.86 4.18 4.83
N VAL A 319 19.87 4.41 3.97
CA VAL A 319 19.04 5.63 4.04
C VAL A 319 18.14 5.66 5.29
N THR A 320 17.82 4.48 5.85
CA THR A 320 16.98 4.31 7.05
C THR A 320 17.81 3.91 8.28
N SER A 321 19.07 4.37 8.37
CA SER A 321 20.00 4.04 9.45
C SER A 321 19.58 4.52 10.84
N GLU A 322 18.75 5.57 10.93
CA GLU A 322 18.32 6.17 12.22
C GLU A 322 16.82 6.05 12.49
N HIS A 323 16.00 5.95 11.44
CA HIS A 323 14.56 6.13 11.54
C HIS A 323 13.80 5.20 10.60
N GLY A 324 12.53 4.98 10.92
CA GLY A 324 11.56 4.33 10.06
C GLY A 324 11.40 2.84 10.31
N VAL A 325 10.32 2.32 9.72
CA VAL A 325 10.01 0.89 9.69
C VAL A 325 10.14 0.40 8.26
N VAL A 326 10.82 -0.73 8.05
CA VAL A 326 10.95 -1.36 6.73
C VAL A 326 10.38 -2.76 6.81
N THR A 327 9.47 -3.08 5.90
CA THR A 327 8.91 -4.43 5.76
C THR A 327 9.13 -5.00 4.37
N CYS A 328 9.31 -6.31 4.30
CA CYS A 328 9.28 -7.06 3.04
C CYS A 328 8.05 -7.99 3.00
N GLU A 329 7.36 -8.02 1.86
CA GLU A 329 6.20 -8.87 1.62
C GLU A 329 6.42 -9.75 0.39
N ARG A 330 5.75 -10.91 0.39
CA ARG A 330 5.71 -11.83 -0.76
C ARG A 330 4.59 -11.41 -1.70
N VAL A 331 4.89 -11.25 -2.98
CA VAL A 331 3.92 -10.85 -4.02
C VAL A 331 3.78 -12.02 -5.02
N PRO A 332 2.72 -12.85 -4.91
CA PRO A 332 2.56 -14.05 -5.75
C PRO A 332 2.39 -13.76 -7.24
N ALA A 333 1.88 -12.59 -7.61
CA ALA A 333 1.69 -12.24 -9.02
C ALA A 333 1.93 -10.76 -9.26
N LEU A 334 2.53 -10.48 -10.40
CA LEU A 334 2.88 -9.15 -10.87
C LEU A 334 2.80 -9.14 -12.38
N VAL A 335 2.21 -8.09 -12.93
CA VAL A 335 2.25 -7.79 -14.36
C VAL A 335 2.71 -6.35 -14.53
N SER A 336 3.88 -6.17 -15.15
CA SER A 336 4.32 -4.88 -15.65
C SER A 336 3.76 -4.70 -17.06
N VAL A 337 3.11 -3.57 -17.32
CA VAL A 337 2.57 -3.21 -18.63
C VAL A 337 3.28 -1.97 -19.15
N ASP A 338 3.73 -1.99 -20.40
CA ASP A 338 4.21 -0.80 -21.11
C ASP A 338 3.79 -0.82 -22.58
N ASP A 339 2.75 -0.06 -22.93
CA ASP A 339 2.25 0.17 -24.29
C ASP A 339 2.14 -1.12 -25.14
N GLY A 340 1.52 -2.15 -24.56
CA GLY A 340 1.24 -3.43 -25.21
C GLY A 340 2.23 -4.54 -24.86
N ASN A 341 3.42 -4.21 -24.34
CA ASN A 341 4.32 -5.20 -23.77
C ASN A 341 3.89 -5.55 -22.35
N ARG A 342 3.87 -6.85 -22.04
CA ARG A 342 3.55 -7.36 -20.71
C ARG A 342 4.69 -8.25 -20.24
N ASP A 343 5.05 -8.08 -18.98
CA ASP A 343 6.06 -8.89 -18.31
C ASP A 343 5.54 -9.35 -16.95
N GLY A 344 5.66 -10.65 -16.67
CA GLY A 344 4.99 -11.34 -15.57
C GLY A 344 3.60 -11.88 -15.92
N GLY A 345 2.80 -12.20 -14.89
CA GLY A 345 1.48 -12.84 -15.02
C GLY A 345 0.59 -12.63 -13.80
N THR A 346 -0.70 -12.91 -13.96
CA THR A 346 -1.70 -12.86 -12.86
C THR A 346 -1.80 -14.18 -12.09
N GLY A 347 -1.18 -15.25 -12.60
CA GLY A 347 -1.12 -16.55 -11.94
C GLY A 347 -0.40 -16.46 -10.59
N LEU A 348 -1.06 -16.89 -9.52
CA LEU A 348 -0.53 -16.76 -8.16
C LEU A 348 0.59 -17.77 -7.91
N GLY A 349 1.83 -17.29 -7.82
CA GLY A 349 2.97 -18.11 -7.42
C GLY A 349 2.84 -18.76 -6.05
N HIS A 350 3.50 -19.90 -5.89
CA HIS A 350 3.54 -20.71 -4.70
C HIS A 350 4.87 -20.53 -3.96
N PHE A 351 4.82 -19.85 -2.82
CA PHE A 351 5.99 -19.72 -1.96
C PHE A 351 6.13 -20.98 -1.10
N LEU A 352 7.20 -21.73 -1.28
CA LEU A 352 7.56 -22.81 -0.35
C LEU A 352 7.69 -22.22 1.06
N THR A 353 7.05 -22.89 2.02
CA THR A 353 6.92 -22.43 3.42
C THR A 353 8.22 -22.49 4.18
#